data_AF-A0AAV3K659-F1
#
_entry.id   AF-A0AAV3K659-F1
#
_cell.length_a   1.000
_cell.length_b   1.000
_cell.length_c   1.000
_cell.angle_alpha   90.00
_cell.angle_beta   90.00
_cell.angle_gamma   90.00
#
_symmetry.space_group_name_H-M   'P 1'
#
loop_
_entity.id
_entity.type
_entity.pdbx_description
1 polymer ?
#
loop_
_entity_poly.entity_id
_entity_poly.type
_entity_poly.pdbx_seq_one_letter_code
_entity_poly.pdbx_strand_id
1 'polypeptide(L)'
;MEEAHSGPAGSSESERMCIDYTAYLGALCRKRWRFIDALYGVMPIFGMVTKSPVVVGSAGKDKLLELAMQVLSTQASDETNLSRLITLARQQGVMELDIRLPYALSGEQLQAIGQACRDHELALSQHAECLSVRAATPTTSAGLFC
;
A
#
# COMPACT_ATOMS: atom_id res chain seq x y z
N MET A 1 -31.40 -10.53 -40.16
CA MET A 1 -30.47 -9.40 -40.26
C MET A 1 -30.48 -8.71 -38.92
N GLU A 2 -29.42 -8.92 -38.13
CA GLU A 2 -28.69 -7.87 -37.39
C GLU A 2 -27.61 -8.63 -36.60
N GLU A 3 -26.42 -8.64 -37.17
CA GLU A 3 -25.16 -8.96 -36.51
C GLU A 3 -24.83 -7.79 -35.59
N ALA A 4 -24.47 -8.05 -34.33
CA ALA A 4 -23.60 -7.13 -33.59
C ALA A 4 -22.76 -7.91 -32.58
N HIS A 5 -21.58 -8.28 -33.06
CA HIS A 5 -20.39 -8.52 -32.26
C HIS A 5 -20.26 -7.47 -31.15
N SER A 6 -20.06 -7.93 -29.91
CA SER A 6 -19.32 -7.16 -28.91
C SER A 6 -18.55 -8.17 -28.07
N GLY A 7 -17.28 -8.33 -28.43
CA GLY A 7 -16.36 -9.20 -27.75
C GLY A 7 -16.17 -8.78 -26.28
N PRO A 8 -15.80 -9.71 -25.39
CA PRO A 8 -15.34 -9.32 -24.07
C PRO A 8 -14.01 -8.58 -24.24
N ALA A 9 -14.04 -7.26 -24.03
CA ALA A 9 -12.84 -6.48 -23.82
C ALA A 9 -12.11 -7.11 -22.63
N GLY A 10 -10.96 -7.73 -22.90
CA GLY A 10 -10.05 -8.18 -21.87
C GLY A 10 -9.59 -6.97 -21.07
N SER A 11 -10.20 -6.74 -19.93
CA SER A 11 -9.60 -5.93 -18.88
C SER A 11 -8.36 -6.69 -18.43
N SER A 12 -7.19 -6.23 -18.86
CA SER A 12 -5.98 -6.45 -18.08
C SER A 12 -6.21 -5.78 -16.74
N GLU A 13 -6.77 -6.55 -15.81
CA GLU A 13 -6.91 -6.19 -14.40
C GLU A 13 -5.49 -6.12 -13.85
N SER A 14 -4.80 -5.01 -14.10
CA SER A 14 -3.70 -4.58 -13.25
C SER A 14 -4.31 -4.52 -11.85
N GLU A 15 -3.98 -5.51 -11.02
CA GLU A 15 -4.62 -5.77 -9.75
C GLU A 15 -4.47 -4.54 -8.86
N ARG A 16 -5.47 -3.65 -8.91
CA ARG A 16 -5.50 -2.43 -8.10
C ARG A 16 -5.70 -2.82 -6.66
N MET A 17 -4.72 -2.49 -5.85
CA MET A 17 -4.76 -2.85 -4.44
C MET A 17 -5.47 -1.75 -3.66
N CYS A 18 -6.67 -2.05 -3.14
CA CYS A 18 -7.43 -1.13 -2.30
C CYS A 18 -7.25 -1.43 -0.81
N ILE A 19 -6.93 -0.41 -0.01
CA ILE A 19 -6.79 -0.49 1.45
C ILE A 19 -7.77 0.50 2.12
N ASP A 20 -8.51 0.03 3.11
CA ASP A 20 -9.25 0.91 4.03
C ASP A 20 -8.35 1.28 5.22
N TYR A 21 -7.88 2.53 5.25
CA TYR A 21 -6.94 3.01 6.25
C TYR A 21 -7.53 2.98 7.67
N THR A 22 -8.80 3.35 7.84
CA THR A 22 -9.43 3.41 9.17
C THR A 22 -9.68 2.03 9.75
N ALA A 23 -10.25 1.12 8.96
CA ALA A 23 -10.44 -0.27 9.37
C ALA A 23 -9.09 -0.91 9.73
N TYR A 24 -8.05 -0.55 8.97
CA TYR A 24 -6.71 -1.05 9.17
C TYR A 24 -6.03 -0.52 10.43
N LEU A 25 -6.09 0.80 10.72
CA LEU A 25 -5.66 1.37 12.00
C LEU A 25 -6.47 0.80 13.19
N GLY A 26 -7.77 0.55 13.00
CA GLY A 26 -8.61 -0.09 14.02
C GLY A 26 -8.15 -1.53 14.31
N ALA A 27 -7.75 -2.29 13.28
CA ALA A 27 -7.20 -3.63 13.44
C ALA A 27 -5.85 -3.61 14.17
N LEU A 28 -5.01 -2.61 13.91
CA LEU A 28 -3.74 -2.39 14.61
C LEU A 28 -3.93 -2.22 16.12
N CYS A 29 -4.90 -1.41 16.53
CA CYS A 29 -5.28 -1.30 17.94
C CYS A 29 -5.62 -2.68 18.51
N ARG A 30 -6.57 -3.40 17.91
CA ARG A 30 -7.04 -4.71 18.41
C ARG A 30 -5.96 -5.78 18.46
N LYS A 31 -5.03 -5.81 17.49
CA LYS A 31 -4.00 -6.84 17.39
C LYS A 31 -2.84 -6.62 18.38
N ARG A 32 -2.52 -5.36 18.73
CA ARG A 32 -1.61 -5.04 19.86
C ARG A 32 -2.16 -5.50 21.20
N TRP A 33 -3.47 -5.37 21.44
CA TRP A 33 -4.10 -5.92 22.65
C TRP A 33 -4.00 -7.45 22.69
N ARG A 34 -4.22 -8.15 21.57
CA ARG A 34 -4.02 -9.61 21.50
C ARG A 34 -2.57 -10.05 21.79
N PHE A 35 -1.57 -9.21 21.50
CA PHE A 35 -0.17 -9.48 21.84
C PHE A 35 0.11 -9.29 23.33
N ILE A 36 -0.47 -8.28 24.01
CA ILE A 36 -0.35 -8.15 25.47
C ILE A 36 -1.11 -9.27 26.19
N ASP A 37 -2.29 -9.68 25.68
CA ASP A 37 -3.02 -10.85 26.19
C ASP A 37 -2.25 -12.17 26.01
N ALA A 38 -1.40 -12.29 24.97
CA ALA A 38 -0.57 -13.48 24.75
C ALA A 38 0.80 -13.41 25.46
N LEU A 39 1.33 -12.21 25.74
CA LEU A 39 2.64 -12.03 26.36
C LEU A 39 2.63 -12.26 27.88
N TYR A 40 1.47 -12.11 28.54
CA TYR A 40 1.24 -12.69 29.88
C TYR A 40 0.99 -14.21 29.85
N GLY A 41 0.93 -14.82 28.65
CA GLY A 41 0.66 -16.23 28.46
C GLY A 41 1.88 -17.12 28.21
N VAL A 42 2.94 -16.66 27.53
CA VAL A 42 4.14 -17.49 27.23
C VAL A 42 5.34 -16.65 26.69
N MET A 43 6.49 -16.67 27.37
CA MET A 43 7.82 -16.48 26.71
C MET A 43 8.19 -17.81 26.01
N PRO A 44 8.97 -17.88 24.88
CA PRO A 44 10.38 -17.42 24.83
C PRO A 44 10.95 -17.04 23.42
N ILE A 45 12.28 -16.87 23.41
CA ILE A 45 13.27 -16.45 22.38
C ILE A 45 13.37 -17.43 21.18
N PHE A 46 13.77 -16.92 19.99
CA PHE A 46 14.73 -17.48 19.01
C PHE A 46 14.31 -17.34 17.53
N GLY A 47 15.29 -16.91 16.73
CA GLY A 47 15.15 -16.49 15.34
C GLY A 47 14.64 -17.57 14.38
N MET A 48 13.62 -17.20 13.62
CA MET A 48 13.34 -17.80 12.32
C MET A 48 13.21 -16.67 11.31
N VAL A 49 14.17 -16.59 10.39
CA VAL A 49 14.06 -15.79 9.17
C VAL A 49 13.14 -16.58 8.23
N THR A 50 11.88 -16.15 8.10
CA THR A 50 10.96 -16.70 7.11
C THR A 50 11.06 -15.86 5.83
N LYS A 51 11.84 -16.35 4.88
CA LYS A 51 11.92 -15.82 3.52
C LYS A 51 10.66 -16.29 2.76
N SER A 52 9.59 -15.51 2.78
CA SER A 52 8.32 -15.88 2.11
C SER A 52 8.38 -15.59 0.60
N PRO A 53 7.96 -16.55 -0.26
CA PRO A 53 7.91 -16.37 -1.71
C PRO A 53 6.86 -15.32 -2.11
N VAL A 54 7.20 -14.51 -3.10
CA VAL A 54 6.32 -13.51 -3.71
C VAL A 54 5.33 -14.25 -4.61
N VAL A 55 4.11 -14.43 -4.13
CA VAL A 55 2.96 -14.83 -4.95
C VAL A 55 2.19 -13.56 -5.27
N VAL A 56 2.18 -13.20 -6.55
CA VAL A 56 1.50 -12.02 -7.08
C VAL A 56 -0.01 -12.32 -7.07
N GLY A 57 -0.75 -11.48 -6.35
CA GLY A 57 -2.20 -11.50 -6.26
C GLY A 57 -2.76 -12.00 -4.93
N SER A 58 -3.61 -11.20 -4.26
CA SER A 58 -4.13 -11.31 -2.87
C SER A 58 -3.09 -11.57 -1.76
N ALA A 59 -2.23 -12.58 -1.88
CA ALA A 59 -1.13 -12.88 -0.95
C ALA A 59 -0.14 -11.71 -0.81
N GLY A 60 0.12 -10.97 -1.90
CA GLY A 60 0.91 -9.73 -1.85
C GLY A 60 0.27 -8.64 -0.98
N LYS A 61 -1.05 -8.52 -1.06
CA LYS A 61 -1.83 -7.61 -0.21
C LYS A 61 -1.76 -8.04 1.25
N ASP A 62 -2.03 -9.30 1.55
CA ASP A 62 -1.98 -9.81 2.92
C ASP A 62 -0.59 -9.66 3.56
N LYS A 63 0.47 -9.91 2.79
CA LYS A 63 1.86 -9.70 3.23
C LYS A 63 2.18 -8.22 3.44
N LEU A 64 1.74 -7.33 2.55
CA LEU A 64 1.92 -5.90 2.73
C LEU A 64 1.22 -5.42 3.99
N LEU A 65 -0.02 -5.84 4.20
CA LEU A 65 -0.78 -5.53 5.41
C LEU A 65 -0.03 -6.11 6.64
N GLU A 66 0.46 -7.34 6.61
CA GLU A 66 1.23 -7.87 7.73
C GLU A 66 2.47 -7.04 8.09
N LEU A 67 3.23 -6.58 7.08
CA LEU A 67 4.39 -5.70 7.27
C LEU A 67 3.99 -4.30 7.73
N ALA A 68 2.92 -3.75 7.16
CA ALA A 68 2.39 -2.46 7.57
C ALA A 68 1.98 -2.47 9.04
N MET A 69 1.51 -3.60 9.58
CA MET A 69 1.12 -3.69 10.99
C MET A 69 2.30 -3.44 11.93
N GLN A 70 3.53 -3.68 11.47
CA GLN A 70 4.73 -3.55 12.28
C GLN A 70 5.27 -2.10 12.27
N VAL A 71 5.00 -1.33 11.22
CA VAL A 71 5.59 0.01 11.01
C VAL A 71 4.60 1.15 11.22
N LEU A 72 3.29 0.90 11.12
CA LEU A 72 2.26 1.90 11.37
C LEU A 72 2.00 2.05 12.86
N SER A 73 1.76 3.28 13.29
CA SER A 73 1.45 3.59 14.69
C SER A 73 0.31 4.58 14.76
N THR A 74 -0.70 4.30 15.57
CA THR A 74 -1.77 5.26 15.86
C THR A 74 -1.30 6.49 16.65
N GLN A 75 -0.06 6.47 17.15
CA GLN A 75 0.58 7.62 17.80
C GLN A 75 1.45 8.45 16.84
N ALA A 76 1.69 7.96 15.62
CA ALA A 76 2.39 8.71 14.58
C ALA A 76 1.38 9.52 13.75
N SER A 77 1.83 10.64 13.19
CA SER A 77 1.01 11.45 12.29
C SER A 77 0.63 10.68 11.02
N ASP A 78 -0.50 11.03 10.43
CA ASP A 78 -1.03 10.34 9.25
C ASP A 78 -0.09 10.44 8.04
N GLU A 79 0.64 11.54 7.87
CA GLU A 79 1.65 11.70 6.81
C GLU A 79 2.78 10.68 6.96
N THR A 80 3.20 10.45 8.20
CA THR A 80 4.26 9.47 8.52
C THR A 80 3.76 8.05 8.33
N ASN A 81 2.53 7.75 8.72
CA ASN A 81 1.94 6.43 8.51
C ASN A 81 1.73 6.14 7.02
N LEU A 82 1.17 7.09 6.27
CA LEU A 82 0.91 6.93 4.84
C LEU A 82 2.21 6.81 4.04
N SER A 83 3.23 7.61 4.33
CA SER A 83 4.53 7.48 3.68
C SER A 83 5.16 6.10 3.91
N ARG A 84 5.13 5.58 5.15
CA ARG A 84 5.60 4.21 5.46
C ARG A 84 4.80 3.14 4.70
N LEU A 85 3.48 3.26 4.65
CA LEU A 85 2.62 2.33 3.94
C LEU A 85 2.93 2.33 2.43
N ILE A 86 3.08 3.51 1.83
CA ILE A 86 3.43 3.68 0.42
C ILE A 86 4.82 3.09 0.13
N THR A 87 5.82 3.42 0.94
CA THR A 87 7.18 2.88 0.80
C THR A 87 7.20 1.35 0.90
N LEU A 88 6.47 0.76 1.86
CA LEU A 88 6.35 -0.70 1.95
C LEU A 88 5.67 -1.29 0.71
N ALA A 89 4.63 -0.64 0.18
CA ALA A 89 3.95 -1.10 -1.02
C ALA A 89 4.92 -1.17 -2.21
N ARG A 90 5.79 -0.15 -2.36
CA ARG A 90 6.83 -0.15 -3.40
C ARG A 90 7.87 -1.22 -3.21
N GLN A 91 8.31 -1.48 -1.98
CA GLN A 91 9.24 -2.56 -1.67
C GLN A 91 8.65 -3.95 -1.99
N GLN A 92 7.33 -4.11 -1.93
CA GLN A 92 6.64 -5.35 -2.36
C GLN A 92 6.32 -5.38 -3.86
N GLY A 93 6.72 -4.37 -4.64
CA GLY A 93 6.47 -4.30 -6.07
C GLY A 93 5.04 -3.89 -6.46
N VAL A 94 4.26 -3.31 -5.54
CA VAL A 94 2.92 -2.80 -5.83
C VAL A 94 3.04 -1.57 -6.72
N MET A 95 2.42 -1.59 -7.90
CA MET A 95 2.47 -0.52 -8.90
C MET A 95 1.32 0.50 -8.75
N GLU A 96 0.12 0.04 -8.39
CA GLU A 96 -1.04 0.87 -8.12
C GLU A 96 -1.61 0.54 -6.74
N LEU A 97 -1.75 1.56 -5.90
CA LEU A 97 -2.29 1.46 -4.55
C LEU A 97 -3.36 2.53 -4.35
N ASP A 98 -4.55 2.12 -3.97
CA ASP A 98 -5.65 3.00 -3.59
C ASP A 98 -5.91 2.89 -2.09
N ILE A 99 -5.90 4.04 -1.40
CA ILE A 99 -6.07 4.12 0.06
C ILE A 99 -7.33 4.94 0.34
N ARG A 100 -8.33 4.29 0.95
CA ARG A 100 -9.53 4.97 1.47
C ARG A 100 -9.24 5.52 2.86
N LEU A 101 -9.32 6.83 2.99
CA LEU A 101 -9.07 7.58 4.21
C LEU A 101 -10.38 7.92 4.94
N PRO A 102 -10.34 8.19 6.25
CA PRO A 102 -11.49 8.71 7.00
C PRO A 102 -11.77 10.20 6.75
N TYR A 103 -10.76 10.92 6.24
CA TYR A 103 -10.82 12.33 5.92
C TYR A 103 -9.87 12.62 4.74
N ALA A 104 -10.20 13.61 3.90
CA ALA A 104 -9.35 14.05 2.82
C ALA A 104 -8.09 14.74 3.36
N LEU A 105 -6.93 14.35 2.86
CA LEU A 105 -5.67 15.04 3.12
C LEU A 105 -5.70 16.47 2.58
N SER A 106 -5.06 17.38 3.31
CA SER A 106 -4.80 18.72 2.81
C SER A 106 -3.64 18.73 1.80
N GLY A 107 -3.52 19.81 1.02
CA GLY A 107 -2.41 19.97 0.08
C GLY A 107 -1.03 19.91 0.75
N GLU A 108 -0.90 20.44 1.97
CA GLU A 108 0.35 20.39 2.74
C GLU A 108 0.71 18.96 3.15
N GLN A 109 -0.29 18.17 3.57
CA GLN A 109 -0.09 16.77 3.92
C GLN A 109 0.32 15.94 2.70
N LEU A 110 -0.31 16.18 1.55
CA LEU A 110 0.03 15.50 0.31
C LEU A 110 1.45 15.82 -0.16
N GLN A 111 1.87 17.09 -0.01
CA GLN A 111 3.26 17.50 -0.26
C GLN A 111 4.23 16.85 0.71
N ALA A 112 3.92 16.82 2.01
CA ALA A 112 4.77 16.17 3.02
C ALA A 112 4.96 14.68 2.73
N ILE A 113 3.89 13.96 2.36
CA ILE A 113 3.96 12.55 1.95
C ILE A 113 4.80 12.39 0.69
N GLY A 114 4.60 13.25 -0.33
CA GLY A 114 5.40 13.24 -1.56
C GLY A 114 6.88 13.44 -1.29
N GLN A 115 7.25 14.39 -0.42
CA GLN A 115 8.62 14.64 -0.02
C GLN A 115 9.23 13.48 0.75
N ALA A 116 8.47 12.86 1.67
CA ALA A 116 8.92 11.70 2.43
C ALA A 116 9.16 10.47 1.53
N CYS A 117 8.46 10.38 0.40
CA CYS A 117 8.61 9.29 -0.56
C CYS A 117 9.38 9.68 -1.84
N ARG A 118 10.13 10.80 -1.83
CA ARG A 118 10.85 11.32 -3.02
C ARG A 118 11.83 10.35 -3.67
N ASP A 119 12.33 9.38 -2.91
CA ASP A 119 13.25 8.34 -3.39
C ASP A 119 12.55 7.31 -4.29
N HIS A 120 11.22 7.38 -4.37
CA HIS A 120 10.38 6.60 -5.26
C HIS A 120 9.74 7.53 -6.30
N GLU A 121 9.80 7.15 -7.58
CA GLU A 121 9.11 7.89 -8.64
C GLU A 121 7.60 7.61 -8.52
N LEU A 122 6.85 8.56 -7.96
CA LEU A 122 5.45 8.40 -7.58
C LEU A 122 4.58 9.50 -8.15
N ALA A 123 3.40 9.13 -8.63
CA ALA A 123 2.29 10.03 -8.86
C ALA A 123 1.25 9.83 -7.76
N LEU A 124 1.05 10.88 -6.94
CA LEU A 124 0.00 10.95 -5.93
C LEU A 124 -1.16 11.76 -6.49
N SER A 125 -2.35 11.19 -6.47
CA SER A 125 -3.59 11.89 -6.82
C SER A 125 -4.65 11.59 -5.79
N GLN A 126 -5.44 12.59 -5.42
CA GLN A 126 -6.50 12.41 -4.45
C GLN A 126 -7.85 12.79 -5.05
N HIS A 127 -8.84 11.93 -4.83
CA HIS A 127 -10.23 12.18 -5.17
C HIS A 127 -11.10 12.00 -3.92
N ALA A 128 -11.52 13.12 -3.33
CA ALA A 128 -12.17 13.17 -2.02
C ALA A 128 -11.36 12.38 -0.97
N GLU A 129 -11.93 11.29 -0.46
CA GLU A 129 -11.40 10.45 0.60
C GLU A 129 -10.50 9.31 0.08
N CYS A 130 -10.27 9.25 -1.24
CA CYS A 130 -9.46 8.21 -1.86
C CYS A 130 -8.13 8.79 -2.32
N LEU A 131 -7.03 8.30 -1.76
CA LEU A 131 -5.67 8.59 -2.20
C LEU A 131 -5.21 7.49 -3.15
N SER A 132 -4.98 7.83 -4.41
CA SER A 132 -4.43 6.93 -5.42
C SER A 132 -2.94 7.19 -5.60
N VAL A 133 -2.15 6.12 -5.54
CA VAL A 133 -0.68 6.15 -5.58
C VAL A 133 -0.20 5.26 -6.72
N ARG A 134 0.32 5.87 -7.78
CA ARG A 134 0.83 5.16 -8.97
C ARG A 134 2.35 5.26 -9.01
N ALA A 135 3.02 4.16 -9.35
CA ALA A 135 4.44 4.25 -9.68
C ALA A 135 4.51 5.02 -10.99
N ALA A 136 5.33 6.06 -11.05
CA ALA A 136 5.73 6.57 -12.33
C ALA A 136 6.54 5.46 -12.98
N THR A 137 6.02 4.87 -14.05
CA THR A 137 6.85 4.01 -14.89
C THR A 137 8.03 4.86 -15.33
N PRO A 138 9.28 4.47 -15.08
CA PRO A 138 10.41 5.20 -15.61
C PRO A 138 10.17 5.24 -17.11
N THR A 139 9.94 6.45 -17.62
CA THR A 139 9.84 6.66 -19.05
C THR A 139 11.22 6.31 -19.56
N THR A 140 11.39 5.07 -20.01
CA THR A 140 12.56 4.65 -20.76
C THR A 140 12.49 5.47 -22.03
N SER A 141 13.11 6.64 -21.98
CA SER A 141 13.45 7.41 -23.16
C SER A 141 14.47 6.55 -23.91
N ALA A 142 13.96 5.69 -24.78
CA ALA A 142 14.70 5.16 -25.90
C ALA A 142 14.98 6.35 -26.84
N GLY A 143 15.93 7.19 -26.45
CA GLY A 143 16.39 8.36 -27.17
C GLY A 143 17.83 8.17 -27.55
N LEU A 144 18.02 7.80 -28.82
CA LEU A 144 19.27 7.70 -29.58
C LEU A 144 20.34 8.70 -29.11
N PHE A 145 21.54 8.20 -28.85
CA PHE A 145 22.76 8.93 -29.22
C PHE A 145 23.50 8.09 -30.26
N CYS A 146 23.52 8.66 -31.48
CA CYS A 146 24.32 8.21 -32.62
C CYS A 146 25.81 8.44 -32.40
#